data_AF-A0A521P3S2-F1
#
_entry.id   AF-A0A521P3S2-F1
#
_cell.length_a   1.000
_cell.length_b   1.000
_cell.length_c   1.000
_cell.angle_alpha   90.00
_cell.angle_beta   90.00
_cell.angle_gamma   90.00
#
_symmetry.space_group_name_H-M   'P 1'
#
loop_
_entity.id
_entity.type
_entity.pdbx_description
1 polymer ?
#
loop_
_entity_poly.entity_id
_entity_poly.type
_entity_poly.pdbx_seq_one_letter_code
_entity_poly.pdbx_strand_id
1 'polypeptide(L)'
;MTDRAIRNLAHLRRSASTARVLNLLKIWLDHGGEADWAERPLFRTPALNRSLIIKHRLRRDEADSFYLRRHVATKVVIPLDPSDLKAGGRYVLVGQRGFEGVMREAFGIDARHPDMITLGLLDRLPSLDPFLLREQLKRGGVEPAGCYFSISESDVRKMARFVEDEIRPLVTLSIGPDLDAVGSTRRLAGKIMSNDPRDRMETLRETLRLELDDYEEGVFCWKGFLYYKWILTSLTGEIAAVADAVRTVRPIGKLDRETRAWLDRGRAVLQDRILQTCADARRTLAVYDDAYAGLSTEGRPAAFRDFLLDAPRLFSRLGDQLGAIQHIASFWRFRFSPGASAVSVEELIDIFMDFETGLAERQADSAAALLAA
;
A
#
# COMPACT_ATOMS: atom_id res chain seq x y z
N MET A 1 -27.12 5.51 26.05
CA MET A 1 -25.93 6.20 25.51
C MET A 1 -25.01 5.14 24.93
N THR A 2 -25.08 4.92 23.63
CA THR A 2 -24.24 3.97 22.90
C THR A 2 -22.85 4.59 22.75
N ASP A 3 -21.85 3.97 23.37
CA ASP A 3 -20.46 4.40 23.29
C ASP A 3 -20.01 4.41 21.81
N ARG A 4 -19.81 5.61 21.25
CA ARG A 4 -19.42 5.83 19.84
C ARG A 4 -18.01 5.33 19.53
N ALA A 5 -17.27 4.82 20.52
CA ALA A 5 -15.97 4.16 20.34
C ALA A 5 -16.07 2.75 19.74
N ILE A 6 -17.23 2.09 19.80
CA ILE A 6 -17.40 0.69 19.38
C ILE A 6 -17.97 0.65 17.95
N ARG A 7 -17.12 0.34 16.96
CA ARG A 7 -17.55 0.04 15.59
C ARG A 7 -17.47 -1.44 15.29
N ASN A 8 -18.41 -1.93 14.49
CA ASN A 8 -18.42 -3.30 13.99
C ASN A 8 -17.24 -3.54 13.04
N LEU A 9 -16.29 -4.40 13.44
CA LEU A 9 -15.09 -4.74 12.67
C LEU A 9 -15.26 -6.02 11.83
N ALA A 10 -16.48 -6.57 11.73
CA ALA A 10 -16.73 -7.87 11.07
C ALA A 10 -16.31 -7.91 9.59
N HIS A 11 -16.34 -6.78 8.89
CA HIS A 11 -15.87 -6.70 7.50
C HIS A 11 -14.35 -6.89 7.37
N LEU A 12 -13.58 -6.54 8.41
CA LEU A 12 -12.13 -6.68 8.43
C LEU A 12 -11.69 -8.12 8.75
N ARG A 13 -12.56 -8.93 9.38
CA ARG A 13 -12.28 -10.35 9.69
C ARG A 13 -12.05 -11.20 8.44
N ARG A 14 -12.73 -10.87 7.34
CA ARG A 14 -12.73 -11.65 6.09
C ARG A 14 -11.68 -11.19 5.08
N SER A 15 -11.22 -9.94 5.15
CA SER A 15 -10.20 -9.42 4.24
C SER A 15 -8.80 -9.67 4.79
N ALA A 16 -7.95 -10.30 3.98
CA ALA A 16 -6.49 -10.29 4.18
C ALA A 16 -5.94 -8.86 4.07
N SER A 17 -4.69 -8.65 4.49
CA SER A 17 -4.04 -7.35 4.49
C SER A 17 -4.16 -6.65 3.14
N THR A 18 -4.57 -5.38 3.17
CA THR A 18 -4.74 -4.51 2.00
C THR A 18 -3.77 -3.34 2.11
N ALA A 19 -3.64 -2.53 1.06
CA ALA A 19 -2.84 -1.30 1.07
C ALA A 19 -3.22 -0.30 2.21
N ARG A 20 -4.34 -0.48 2.92
CA ARG A 20 -4.73 0.37 4.05
C ARG A 20 -4.83 -0.35 5.39
N VAL A 21 -4.89 -1.67 5.41
CA VAL A 21 -5.16 -2.45 6.61
C VAL A 21 -4.19 -3.62 6.66
N LEU A 22 -3.39 -3.69 7.71
CA LEU A 22 -2.59 -4.85 8.06
C LEU A 22 -3.30 -5.59 9.21
N ASN A 23 -3.84 -6.77 8.90
CA ASN A 23 -4.66 -7.55 9.83
C ASN A 23 -3.78 -8.58 10.56
N LEU A 24 -3.15 -8.15 11.65
CA LEU A 24 -2.21 -9.00 12.40
C LEU A 24 -2.93 -10.14 13.10
N LEU A 25 -4.19 -9.93 13.52
CA LEU A 25 -5.02 -10.99 14.09
C LEU A 25 -5.18 -12.17 13.11
N LYS A 26 -5.47 -11.90 11.83
CA LYS A 26 -5.56 -12.95 10.81
C LYS A 26 -4.21 -13.63 10.59
N ILE A 27 -3.12 -12.87 10.48
CA ILE A 27 -1.77 -13.42 10.32
C ILE A 27 -1.42 -14.34 11.51
N TRP A 28 -1.74 -13.94 12.74
CA TRP A 28 -1.51 -14.75 13.92
C TRP A 28 -2.39 -16.02 13.94
N LEU A 29 -3.64 -15.95 13.49
CA LEU A 29 -4.50 -17.13 13.41
C LEU A 29 -4.01 -18.13 12.36
N ASP A 30 -3.51 -17.64 11.22
CA ASP A 30 -3.08 -18.47 10.10
C ASP A 30 -1.66 -19.02 10.32
N HIS A 31 -0.75 -18.22 10.88
CA HIS A 31 0.71 -18.50 10.94
C HIS A 31 1.31 -18.48 12.36
N GLY A 32 0.55 -18.11 13.40
CA GLY A 32 1.10 -17.92 14.75
C GLY A 32 1.59 -19.18 15.44
N GLY A 33 1.33 -20.36 14.87
CA GLY A 33 1.90 -21.64 15.29
C GLY A 33 3.14 -22.07 14.51
N GLU A 34 3.57 -21.31 13.50
CA GLU A 34 4.75 -21.60 12.70
C GLU A 34 6.02 -21.13 13.42
N ALA A 35 7.10 -21.91 13.29
CA ALA A 35 8.39 -21.60 13.92
C ALA A 35 8.93 -20.24 13.45
N ASP A 36 8.82 -19.96 12.16
CA ASP A 36 9.32 -18.72 11.56
C ASP A 36 8.63 -17.47 12.15
N TRP A 37 7.32 -17.55 12.38
CA TRP A 37 6.56 -16.48 13.03
C TRP A 37 7.01 -16.25 14.48
N ALA A 38 7.26 -17.34 15.21
CA ALA A 38 7.68 -17.27 16.61
C ALA A 38 9.10 -16.70 16.77
N GLU A 39 10.00 -17.00 15.83
CA GLU A 39 11.38 -16.50 15.81
C GLU A 39 11.45 -15.04 15.33
N ARG A 40 10.59 -14.65 14.37
CA ARG A 40 10.62 -13.34 13.71
C ARG A 40 9.26 -12.62 13.76
N PRO A 41 8.70 -12.32 14.94
CA PRO A 41 7.43 -11.61 15.04
C PRO A 41 7.61 -10.12 14.68
N LEU A 42 6.57 -9.50 14.13
CA LEU A 42 6.58 -8.06 13.81
C LEU A 42 6.73 -7.19 15.06
N PHE A 43 6.02 -7.56 16.13
CA PHE A 43 6.11 -6.91 17.44
C PHE A 43 6.64 -7.89 18.48
N ARG A 44 7.45 -7.41 19.42
CA ARG A 44 7.89 -8.20 20.57
C ARG A 44 6.73 -8.42 21.55
N THR A 45 5.78 -7.49 21.60
CA THR A 45 4.59 -7.60 22.44
C THR A 45 3.54 -8.50 21.77
N PRO A 46 3.18 -9.67 22.33
CA PRO A 46 2.27 -10.61 21.69
C PRO A 46 0.88 -10.04 21.40
N ALA A 47 0.36 -9.18 22.29
CA ALA A 47 -0.95 -8.55 22.11
C ALA A 47 -1.00 -7.58 20.91
N LEU A 48 0.13 -6.92 20.57
CA LEU A 48 0.19 -6.06 19.38
C LEU A 48 0.09 -6.88 18.08
N ASN A 49 0.64 -8.09 18.06
CA ASN A 49 0.47 -9.00 16.91
C ASN A 49 -0.96 -9.55 16.74
N ARG A 50 -1.90 -9.16 17.62
CA ARG A 50 -3.32 -9.48 17.49
C ARG A 50 -4.18 -8.25 17.22
N SER A 51 -3.55 -7.11 16.92
CA SER A 51 -4.22 -5.85 16.59
C SER A 51 -4.51 -5.71 15.09
N LEU A 52 -5.25 -4.66 14.72
CA LEU A 52 -5.38 -4.23 13.33
C LEU A 52 -4.65 -2.90 13.18
N ILE A 53 -3.74 -2.82 12.20
CA ILE A 53 -3.04 -1.58 11.87
C ILE A 53 -3.70 -0.98 10.63
N ILE A 54 -4.14 0.27 10.73
CA ILE A 54 -4.95 0.91 9.68
C ILE A 54 -4.37 2.28 9.33
N LYS A 55 -4.19 2.54 8.03
CA LYS A 55 -3.96 3.89 7.49
C LYS A 55 -5.25 4.68 7.52
N HIS A 56 -5.39 5.50 8.55
CA HIS A 56 -6.62 6.18 8.93
C HIS A 56 -6.56 7.65 8.57
N ARG A 57 -7.65 8.16 7.97
CA ARG A 57 -7.81 9.61 7.78
C ARG A 57 -8.40 10.20 9.04
N LEU A 58 -7.71 11.18 9.59
CA LEU A 58 -8.17 11.86 10.78
C LEU A 58 -9.43 12.65 10.45
N ARG A 59 -10.44 12.45 11.28
CA ARG A 59 -11.61 13.34 11.34
C ARG A 59 -11.22 14.64 12.01
N ARG A 60 -12.05 15.67 11.87
CA ARG A 60 -11.79 17.00 12.44
C ARG A 60 -11.50 16.94 13.95
N ASP A 61 -12.29 16.19 14.69
CA ASP A 61 -12.12 15.95 16.13
C ASP A 61 -10.87 15.12 16.48
N GLU A 62 -10.50 14.17 15.61
CA GLU A 62 -9.28 13.38 15.79
C GLU A 62 -8.01 14.18 15.45
N ALA A 63 -8.08 15.11 14.50
CA ALA A 63 -6.95 15.94 14.08
C ALA A 63 -6.46 16.86 15.20
N ASP A 64 -7.38 17.37 16.04
CA ASP A 64 -7.06 18.20 17.19
C ASP A 64 -6.31 17.45 18.30
N SER A 65 -6.27 16.11 18.23
CA SER A 65 -5.51 15.25 19.15
C SER A 65 -4.00 15.24 18.88
N PHE A 66 -3.50 15.96 17.87
CA PHE A 66 -2.08 15.99 17.52
C PHE A 66 -1.44 17.36 17.84
N TYR A 67 -0.11 17.38 17.99
CA TYR A 67 0.64 18.63 18.13
C TYR A 67 0.79 19.36 16.80
N LEU A 68 1.06 18.61 15.73
CA LEU A 68 1.17 19.11 14.37
C LEU A 68 -0.06 18.68 13.58
N ARG A 69 -0.60 19.61 12.78
CA ARG A 69 -1.70 19.30 11.88
C ARG A 69 -1.25 18.23 10.90
N ARG A 70 -1.99 17.14 10.84
CA ARG A 70 -1.80 16.06 9.87
C ARG A 70 -3.17 15.52 9.47
N HIS A 71 -3.25 14.88 8.31
CA HIS A 71 -4.52 14.38 7.79
C HIS A 71 -4.62 12.84 7.76
N VAL A 72 -3.47 12.15 7.78
CA VAL A 72 -3.39 10.69 7.95
C VAL A 72 -2.66 10.39 9.25
N ALA A 73 -3.07 9.32 9.91
CA ALA A 73 -2.30 8.69 10.97
C ALA A 73 -2.48 7.18 10.90
N THR A 74 -1.59 6.46 11.56
CA THR A 74 -1.72 5.02 11.75
C THR A 74 -2.54 4.75 12.98
N LYS A 75 -3.66 4.06 12.79
CA LYS A 75 -4.60 3.67 13.83
C LYS A 75 -4.33 2.22 14.22
N VAL A 76 -4.00 2.01 15.48
CA VAL A 76 -3.88 0.68 16.08
C VAL A 76 -5.22 0.36 16.73
N VAL A 77 -5.93 -0.63 16.20
CA VAL A 77 -7.20 -1.11 16.77
C VAL A 77 -6.94 -2.38 17.53
N ILE A 78 -7.33 -2.39 18.80
CA ILE A 78 -7.17 -3.47 19.76
C ILE A 78 -8.53 -4.13 19.92
N PRO A 79 -8.75 -5.34 19.37
CA PRO A 79 -10.01 -6.04 19.56
C PRO A 79 -10.31 -6.26 21.05
N LEU A 80 -11.56 -6.00 21.48
CA LEU A 80 -11.99 -6.34 22.84
C LEU A 80 -12.05 -7.86 23.02
N ASP A 81 -12.50 -8.56 21.99
CA ASP A 81 -12.50 -10.01 21.88
C ASP A 81 -11.88 -10.41 20.52
N PRO A 82 -10.69 -11.05 20.51
CA PRO A 82 -10.08 -11.57 19.29
C PRO A 82 -10.92 -12.63 18.56
N SER A 83 -11.81 -13.32 19.27
CA SER A 83 -12.70 -14.34 18.69
C SER A 83 -13.99 -13.77 18.10
N ASP A 84 -14.42 -12.59 18.58
CA ASP A 84 -15.57 -11.84 18.07
C ASP A 84 -15.29 -10.35 17.86
N LEU A 85 -14.86 -10.02 16.64
CA LEU A 85 -14.68 -8.64 16.19
C LEU A 85 -15.98 -7.78 16.18
N LYS A 86 -17.17 -8.37 16.38
CA LYS A 86 -18.41 -7.60 16.55
C LYS A 86 -18.51 -6.96 17.92
N ALA A 87 -17.82 -7.50 18.94
CA ALA A 87 -17.67 -6.85 20.24
C ALA A 87 -16.99 -5.48 20.14
N GLY A 88 -16.30 -5.23 19.01
CA GLY A 88 -15.61 -3.99 18.70
C GLY A 88 -14.18 -3.98 19.24
N GLY A 89 -13.62 -2.78 19.38
CA GLY A 89 -12.23 -2.62 19.77
C GLY A 89 -11.95 -1.22 20.32
N ARG A 90 -10.95 -1.13 21.18
CA ARG A 90 -10.32 0.15 21.54
C ARG A 90 -9.37 0.55 20.42
N TYR A 91 -9.04 1.83 20.33
CA TYR A 91 -8.04 2.26 19.37
C TYR A 91 -7.17 3.38 19.92
N VAL A 92 -5.99 3.50 19.34
CA VAL A 92 -5.05 4.57 19.57
C VAL A 92 -4.47 5.01 18.22
N LEU A 93 -4.17 6.30 18.08
CA LEU A 93 -3.52 6.84 16.89
C LEU A 93 -2.05 7.08 17.20
N VAL A 94 -1.16 6.54 16.35
CA VAL A 94 0.28 6.69 16.53
C VAL A 94 0.66 8.17 16.50
N GLY A 95 1.35 8.63 17.55
CA GLY A 95 1.79 10.02 17.69
C GLY A 95 0.74 11.01 18.17
N GLN A 96 -0.46 10.57 18.58
CA GLN A 96 -1.42 11.47 19.22
C GLN A 96 -0.94 11.94 20.61
N ARG A 97 -1.52 13.02 21.14
CA ARG A 97 -1.26 13.47 22.51
C ARG A 97 -1.58 12.35 23.50
N GLY A 98 -0.64 12.06 24.39
CA GLY A 98 -0.79 10.97 25.37
C GLY A 98 -0.60 9.56 24.81
N PHE A 99 -0.15 9.41 23.55
CA PHE A 99 0.08 8.10 22.91
C PHE A 99 0.86 7.12 23.79
N GLU A 100 2.00 7.55 24.35
CA GLU A 100 2.84 6.72 25.22
C GLU A 100 2.10 6.23 26.48
N GLY A 101 1.24 7.07 27.06
CA GLY A 101 0.43 6.72 28.22
C GLY A 101 -0.57 5.61 27.88
N VAL A 102 -1.25 5.72 26.74
CA VAL A 102 -2.20 4.71 26.26
C VAL A 102 -1.48 3.40 25.94
N MET A 103 -0.30 3.45 25.32
CA MET A 103 0.49 2.25 25.03
C MET A 103 0.97 1.55 26.29
N ARG A 104 1.38 2.30 27.31
CA ARG A 104 1.74 1.75 28.63
C ARG A 104 0.54 1.09 29.32
N GLU A 105 -0.62 1.73 29.30
CA GLU A 105 -1.83 1.18 29.92
C GLU A 105 -2.34 -0.08 29.20
N ALA A 106 -2.39 -0.06 27.86
CA ALA A 106 -2.96 -1.15 27.08
C ALA A 106 -2.02 -2.35 26.92
N PHE A 107 -0.70 -2.11 26.87
CA PHE A 107 0.28 -3.13 26.51
C PHE A 107 1.46 -3.26 27.48
N GLY A 108 1.58 -2.38 28.48
CA GLY A 108 2.73 -2.37 29.39
C GLY A 108 4.03 -1.90 28.76
N ILE A 109 4.00 -1.26 27.58
CA ILE A 109 5.21 -0.81 26.88
C ILE A 109 5.55 0.65 27.19
N ASP A 110 6.83 0.94 27.38
CA ASP A 110 7.33 2.31 27.56
C ASP A 110 7.72 2.98 26.22
N ALA A 111 8.09 4.25 26.28
CA ALA A 111 8.43 5.06 25.10
C ALA A 111 9.70 4.60 24.36
N ARG A 112 10.61 3.89 25.04
CA ARG A 112 11.87 3.38 24.48
C ARG A 112 11.75 1.94 23.98
N HIS A 113 10.61 1.30 24.21
CA HIS A 113 10.37 -0.08 23.78
C HIS A 113 10.49 -0.20 22.24
N PRO A 114 11.15 -1.25 21.70
CA PRO A 114 11.33 -1.42 20.26
C PRO A 114 10.04 -1.35 19.44
N ASP A 115 8.92 -1.87 19.97
CA ASP A 115 7.63 -1.81 19.29
C ASP A 115 7.13 -0.37 19.04
N MET A 116 7.55 0.61 19.84
CA MET A 116 7.24 2.02 19.59
C MET A 116 7.96 2.53 18.33
N ILE A 117 9.19 2.06 18.11
CA ILE A 117 9.96 2.35 16.89
C ILE A 117 9.28 1.71 15.69
N THR A 118 8.89 0.43 15.80
CA THR A 118 8.14 -0.28 14.75
C THR A 118 6.85 0.46 14.40
N LEU A 119 6.04 0.88 15.38
CA LEU A 119 4.83 1.68 15.14
C LEU A 119 5.13 3.01 14.46
N GLY A 120 6.24 3.67 14.79
CA GLY A 120 6.69 4.89 14.11
C GLY A 120 7.19 4.66 12.68
N LEU A 121 7.81 3.51 12.38
CA LEU A 121 8.14 3.09 11.02
C LEU A 121 6.87 2.88 10.20
N LEU A 122 5.90 2.15 10.78
CA LEU A 122 4.59 1.97 10.17
C LEU A 122 3.91 3.30 9.95
N ASP A 123 3.98 4.27 10.87
CA ASP A 123 3.28 5.55 10.75
C ASP A 123 3.68 6.37 9.54
N ARG A 124 4.98 6.38 9.22
CA ARG A 124 5.54 7.11 8.08
C ARG A 124 5.15 6.58 6.72
N LEU A 125 4.65 5.34 6.64
CA LEU A 125 4.25 4.77 5.36
C LEU A 125 3.02 5.46 4.75
N PRO A 126 2.98 5.65 3.41
CA PRO A 126 1.77 6.11 2.73
C PRO A 126 0.64 5.07 2.72
N SER A 127 1.01 3.79 2.66
CA SER A 127 0.18 2.60 2.53
C SER A 127 0.84 1.42 3.23
N LEU A 128 0.06 0.39 3.53
CA LEU A 128 0.51 -0.87 4.14
C LEU A 128 0.59 -1.98 3.08
N ASP A 129 0.86 -1.63 1.82
CA ASP A 129 1.11 -2.66 0.82
C ASP A 129 2.39 -3.43 1.17
N PRO A 130 2.48 -4.72 0.82
CA PRO A 130 3.55 -5.57 1.31
C PRO A 130 4.97 -5.11 0.96
N PHE A 131 5.12 -4.46 -0.19
CA PHE A 131 6.42 -4.06 -0.73
C PHE A 131 6.98 -2.84 0.00
N LEU A 132 6.16 -1.79 0.16
CA LEU A 132 6.54 -0.65 0.99
C LEU A 132 6.74 -1.05 2.45
N LEU A 133 5.85 -1.90 2.97
CA LEU A 133 5.93 -2.36 4.36
C LEU A 133 7.25 -3.08 4.63
N ARG A 134 7.64 -4.03 3.78
CA ARG A 134 8.90 -4.76 3.92
C ARG A 134 10.10 -3.82 3.82
N GLU A 135 10.13 -2.97 2.80
CA GLU A 135 11.25 -2.06 2.56
C GLU A 135 11.46 -1.09 3.72
N GLN A 136 10.38 -0.51 4.25
CA GLN A 136 10.46 0.42 5.37
C GLN A 136 10.91 -0.26 6.67
N LEU A 137 10.44 -1.48 6.94
CA LEU A 137 10.85 -2.24 8.11
C LEU A 137 12.32 -2.67 8.00
N LYS A 138 12.75 -3.15 6.82
CA LYS A 138 14.14 -3.52 6.54
C LYS A 138 15.09 -2.35 6.74
N ARG A 139 14.77 -1.16 6.19
CA ARG A 139 15.54 0.09 6.42
C ARG A 139 15.60 0.49 7.89
N GLY A 140 14.57 0.14 8.66
CA GLY A 140 14.49 0.35 10.11
C GLY A 140 15.14 -0.73 10.96
N GLY A 141 15.79 -1.74 10.35
CA GLY A 141 16.42 -2.87 11.04
C GLY A 141 15.43 -3.89 11.63
N VAL A 142 14.21 -3.94 11.10
CA VAL A 142 13.15 -4.88 11.53
C VAL A 142 12.87 -5.87 10.40
N GLU A 143 13.15 -7.15 10.63
CA GLU A 143 12.99 -8.22 9.63
C GLU A 143 12.03 -9.31 10.13
N PRO A 144 10.71 -9.07 10.06
CA PRO A 144 9.72 -10.04 10.48
C PRO A 144 9.53 -11.14 9.43
N ALA A 145 8.86 -12.23 9.82
CA ALA A 145 8.57 -13.37 8.95
C ALA A 145 7.85 -12.98 7.65
N GLY A 146 8.03 -13.79 6.59
CA GLY A 146 7.47 -13.52 5.26
C GLY A 146 5.94 -13.38 5.22
N CYS A 147 5.23 -14.02 6.17
CA CYS A 147 3.77 -14.00 6.26
C CYS A 147 3.17 -12.60 6.44
N TYR A 148 3.94 -11.63 6.95
CA TYR A 148 3.50 -10.24 7.10
C TYR A 148 3.46 -9.48 5.76
N PHE A 149 4.09 -10.01 4.71
CA PHE A 149 4.24 -9.37 3.39
C PHE A 149 3.50 -10.12 2.28
N SER A 150 2.46 -10.87 2.63
CA SER A 150 1.65 -11.57 1.63
C SER A 150 0.65 -10.63 0.96
N ILE A 151 0.58 -10.68 -0.37
CA ILE A 151 -0.50 -10.05 -1.14
C ILE A 151 -1.82 -10.74 -0.78
N SER A 152 -2.91 -9.97 -0.66
CA SER A 152 -4.22 -10.54 -0.38
C SER A 152 -4.61 -11.58 -1.43
N GLU A 153 -5.22 -12.70 -1.03
CA GLU A 153 -5.66 -13.71 -2.00
C GLU A 153 -6.60 -13.14 -3.07
N SER A 154 -7.41 -12.13 -2.69
CA SER A 154 -8.28 -11.46 -3.65
C SER A 154 -7.49 -10.72 -4.72
N ASP A 155 -6.38 -10.07 -4.37
CA ASP A 155 -5.56 -9.34 -5.32
C ASP A 155 -4.73 -10.30 -6.16
N VAL A 156 -4.17 -11.37 -5.56
CA VAL A 156 -3.51 -12.45 -6.29
C VAL A 156 -4.44 -13.03 -7.37
N ARG A 157 -5.69 -13.34 -7.03
CA ARG A 157 -6.68 -13.85 -8.00
C ARG A 157 -6.97 -12.85 -9.13
N LYS A 158 -7.08 -11.55 -8.83
CA LYS A 158 -7.37 -10.53 -9.84
C LYS A 158 -6.18 -10.25 -10.77
N MET A 159 -4.96 -10.32 -10.23
CA MET A 159 -3.75 -10.02 -11.01
C MET A 159 -3.16 -11.24 -11.73
N ALA A 160 -3.59 -12.46 -11.41
CA ALA A 160 -3.03 -13.69 -11.97
C ALA A 160 -2.93 -13.66 -13.51
N ARG A 161 -4.03 -13.29 -14.21
CA ARG A 161 -4.03 -13.21 -15.67
C ARG A 161 -3.09 -12.12 -16.20
N PHE A 162 -3.06 -10.96 -15.53
CA PHE A 162 -2.16 -9.87 -15.89
C PHE A 162 -0.70 -10.32 -15.79
N VAL A 163 -0.34 -10.99 -14.70
CA VAL A 163 1.02 -11.51 -14.50
C VAL A 163 1.37 -12.63 -15.49
N GLU A 164 0.43 -13.52 -15.82
CA GLU A 164 0.60 -14.51 -16.89
C GLU A 164 0.95 -13.82 -18.23
N ASP A 165 0.24 -12.75 -18.59
CA ASP A 165 0.47 -12.04 -19.84
C ASP A 165 1.80 -11.27 -19.86
N GLU A 166 2.19 -10.66 -18.73
CA GLU A 166 3.47 -9.95 -18.58
C GLU A 166 4.69 -10.88 -18.64
N ILE A 167 4.59 -12.10 -18.08
CA ILE A 167 5.72 -13.04 -18.00
C ILE A 167 5.85 -13.90 -19.27
N ARG A 168 4.78 -13.98 -20.09
CA ARG A 168 4.73 -14.79 -21.31
C ARG A 168 5.96 -14.61 -22.22
N PRO A 169 6.46 -13.40 -22.53
CA PRO A 169 7.62 -13.24 -23.41
C PRO A 169 8.87 -13.95 -22.88
N LEU A 170 9.14 -13.86 -21.58
CA LEU A 170 10.29 -14.53 -20.95
C LEU A 170 10.13 -16.06 -20.97
N VAL A 171 8.90 -16.54 -20.76
CA VAL A 171 8.59 -17.97 -20.84
C VAL A 171 8.84 -18.48 -22.25
N THR A 172 8.31 -17.80 -23.27
CA THR A 172 8.50 -18.18 -24.68
C THR A 172 9.97 -18.24 -25.07
N LEU A 173 10.81 -17.33 -24.58
CA LEU A 173 12.27 -17.40 -24.76
C LEU A 173 12.90 -18.64 -24.12
N SER A 174 12.42 -19.04 -22.94
CA SER A 174 13.05 -20.10 -22.13
C SER A 174 12.73 -21.51 -22.61
N ILE A 175 11.54 -21.73 -23.20
CA ILE A 175 11.09 -23.05 -23.70
C ILE A 175 11.04 -23.14 -25.24
N GLY A 176 11.22 -22.04 -25.95
CA GLY A 176 11.11 -21.98 -27.41
C GLY A 176 9.65 -21.92 -27.91
N PRO A 177 9.43 -21.50 -29.17
CA PRO A 177 8.09 -21.21 -29.72
C PRO A 177 7.20 -22.45 -29.94
N ASP A 178 7.77 -23.66 -29.95
CA ASP A 178 7.08 -24.91 -30.35
C ASP A 178 6.58 -25.77 -29.16
N LEU A 179 6.84 -25.38 -27.91
CA LEU A 179 6.34 -26.08 -26.71
C LEU A 179 5.12 -25.36 -26.12
N ASP A 180 4.29 -26.08 -25.34
CA ASP A 180 3.09 -25.52 -24.69
C ASP A 180 3.46 -24.39 -23.71
N ALA A 181 3.54 -23.19 -24.25
CA ALA A 181 3.90 -21.97 -23.55
C ALA A 181 2.82 -21.56 -22.54
N VAL A 182 1.56 -21.92 -22.78
CA VAL A 182 0.43 -21.49 -21.94
C VAL A 182 0.47 -22.19 -20.58
N GLY A 183 0.63 -23.52 -20.58
CA GLY A 183 0.74 -24.29 -19.33
C GLY A 183 1.98 -23.93 -18.51
N SER A 184 3.10 -23.66 -19.19
CA SER A 184 4.36 -23.27 -18.55
C SER A 184 4.33 -21.84 -18.00
N THR A 185 3.68 -20.91 -18.71
CA THR A 185 3.52 -19.51 -18.25
C THR A 185 2.72 -19.46 -16.95
N ARG A 186 1.60 -20.19 -16.86
CA ARG A 186 0.78 -20.23 -15.64
C ARG A 186 1.55 -20.76 -14.43
N ARG A 187 2.34 -21.83 -14.62
CA ARG A 187 3.19 -22.38 -13.55
C ARG A 187 4.24 -21.36 -13.10
N LEU A 188 4.88 -20.66 -14.04
CA LEU A 188 5.91 -19.67 -13.73
C LEU A 188 5.34 -18.44 -13.02
N ALA A 189 4.23 -17.91 -13.52
CA ALA A 189 3.48 -16.85 -12.87
C ALA A 189 3.07 -17.24 -11.45
N GLY A 190 2.61 -18.49 -11.25
CA GLY A 190 2.33 -19.03 -9.92
C GLY A 190 3.54 -19.03 -9.00
N LYS A 191 4.71 -19.47 -9.48
CA LYS A 191 5.97 -19.47 -8.70
C LYS A 191 6.45 -18.06 -8.37
N ILE A 192 6.41 -17.14 -9.33
CA ILE A 192 6.78 -15.74 -9.10
C ILE A 192 5.82 -15.12 -8.08
N MET A 193 4.52 -15.40 -8.14
CA MET A 193 3.55 -14.84 -7.18
C MET A 193 3.53 -15.55 -5.82
N SER A 194 4.12 -16.74 -5.71
CA SER A 194 4.21 -17.53 -4.47
C SER A 194 5.20 -16.91 -3.48
N ASN A 195 4.88 -16.97 -2.18
CA ASN A 195 5.81 -16.61 -1.11
C ASN A 195 6.63 -17.81 -0.61
N ASP A 196 6.51 -18.99 -1.24
CA ASP A 196 7.27 -20.19 -0.85
C ASP A 196 8.74 -20.07 -1.30
N PRO A 197 9.71 -20.09 -0.37
CA PRO A 197 11.13 -20.10 -0.70
C PRO A 197 11.58 -21.32 -1.51
N ARG A 198 10.75 -22.36 -1.66
CA ARG A 198 11.01 -23.55 -2.48
C ARG A 198 10.63 -23.36 -3.95
N ASP A 199 9.88 -22.32 -4.28
CA ASP A 199 9.46 -22.02 -5.66
C ASP A 199 10.54 -21.27 -6.48
N ARG A 200 11.82 -21.34 -6.04
CA ARG A 200 12.96 -20.69 -6.72
C ARG A 200 13.09 -21.16 -8.17
N MET A 201 13.28 -20.18 -9.05
CA MET A 201 13.65 -20.39 -10.44
C MET A 201 15.17 -20.32 -10.57
N GLU A 202 15.86 -21.41 -10.22
CA GLU A 202 17.33 -21.50 -10.23
C GLU A 202 17.93 -21.12 -11.60
N THR A 203 17.30 -21.53 -12.69
CA THR A 203 17.70 -21.16 -14.05
C THR A 203 17.68 -19.66 -14.31
N LEU A 204 16.71 -18.92 -13.74
CA LEU A 204 16.66 -17.46 -13.85
C LEU A 204 17.79 -16.82 -13.05
N ARG A 205 18.08 -17.32 -11.85
CA ARG A 205 19.20 -16.86 -11.02
C ARG A 205 20.53 -16.99 -11.75
N GLU A 206 20.79 -18.15 -12.34
CA GLU A 206 22.01 -18.44 -13.11
C GLU A 206 22.11 -17.53 -14.35
N THR A 207 21.00 -17.35 -15.08
CA THR A 207 20.93 -16.50 -16.27
C THR A 207 21.25 -15.04 -15.95
N LEU A 208 20.75 -14.54 -14.82
CA LEU A 208 20.98 -13.16 -14.36
C LEU A 208 22.31 -13.01 -13.60
N ARG A 209 23.04 -14.10 -13.34
CA ARG A 209 24.28 -14.12 -12.56
C ARG A 209 24.12 -13.39 -11.22
N LEU A 210 23.04 -13.71 -10.52
CA LEU A 210 22.74 -13.18 -9.20
C LEU A 210 23.19 -14.15 -8.12
N GLU A 211 23.82 -13.62 -7.07
CA GLU A 211 24.02 -14.35 -5.82
C GLU A 211 22.67 -14.67 -5.19
N LEU A 212 22.64 -15.61 -4.24
CA LEU A 212 21.38 -16.11 -3.68
C LEU A 212 20.55 -15.01 -3.02
N ASP A 213 21.19 -14.16 -2.21
CA ASP A 213 20.54 -13.07 -1.49
C ASP A 213 20.02 -11.99 -2.46
N ASP A 214 20.85 -11.62 -3.44
CA ASP A 214 20.48 -10.64 -4.48
C ASP A 214 19.32 -11.15 -5.36
N TYR A 215 19.26 -12.46 -5.59
CA TYR A 215 18.18 -13.09 -6.34
C TYR A 215 16.86 -13.09 -5.55
N GLU A 216 16.90 -13.44 -4.26
CA GLU A 216 15.70 -13.38 -3.42
C GLU A 216 15.15 -11.95 -3.34
N GLU A 217 16.03 -10.97 -3.13
CA GLU A 217 15.66 -9.56 -3.10
C GLU A 217 15.15 -9.07 -4.47
N GLY A 218 15.83 -9.45 -5.55
CA GLY A 218 15.43 -9.10 -6.91
C GLY A 218 14.07 -9.67 -7.29
N VAL A 219 13.81 -10.95 -6.99
CA VAL A 219 12.50 -11.57 -7.25
C VAL A 219 11.40 -10.91 -6.43
N PHE A 220 11.66 -10.55 -5.17
CA PHE A 220 10.72 -9.74 -4.39
C PHE A 220 10.45 -8.39 -5.06
N CYS A 221 11.50 -7.72 -5.52
CA CYS A 221 11.39 -6.43 -6.22
C CYS A 221 10.54 -6.54 -7.50
N TRP A 222 10.79 -7.57 -8.31
CA TRP A 222 10.06 -7.82 -9.54
C TRP A 222 8.57 -8.05 -9.28
N LYS A 223 8.22 -8.84 -8.26
CA LYS A 223 6.81 -9.01 -7.82
C LYS A 223 6.17 -7.67 -7.47
N GLY A 224 6.90 -6.79 -6.79
CA GLY A 224 6.41 -5.47 -6.42
C GLY A 224 6.10 -4.60 -7.64
N PHE A 225 6.97 -4.60 -8.65
CA PHE A 225 6.73 -3.88 -9.89
C PHE A 225 5.55 -4.44 -10.68
N LEU A 226 5.41 -5.76 -10.79
CA LEU A 226 4.24 -6.40 -11.39
C LEU A 226 2.95 -6.01 -10.65
N TYR A 227 2.98 -6.01 -9.33
CA TYR A 227 1.86 -5.59 -8.49
C TYR A 227 1.48 -4.12 -8.70
N TYR A 228 2.46 -3.22 -8.70
CA TYR A 228 2.21 -1.80 -8.91
C TYR A 228 1.75 -1.47 -10.33
N LYS A 229 2.30 -2.14 -11.35
CA LYS A 229 1.85 -2.01 -12.74
C LYS A 229 0.41 -2.48 -12.90
N TRP A 230 0.05 -3.61 -12.27
CA TRP A 230 -1.32 -4.10 -12.21
C TRP A 230 -2.27 -3.12 -11.50
N ILE A 231 -1.87 -2.57 -10.34
CA ILE A 231 -2.66 -1.57 -9.61
C ILE A 231 -2.94 -0.37 -10.51
N LEU A 232 -1.90 0.20 -11.12
CA LEU A 232 -2.04 1.41 -11.93
C LEU A 232 -2.98 1.16 -13.12
N THR A 233 -2.85 0.01 -13.76
CA THR A 233 -3.72 -0.41 -14.87
C THR A 233 -5.17 -0.52 -14.40
N SER A 234 -5.39 -1.19 -13.26
CA SER A 234 -6.72 -1.39 -12.68
C SER A 234 -7.38 -0.07 -12.23
N LEU A 235 -6.58 0.90 -11.77
CA LEU A 235 -7.06 2.20 -11.32
C LEU A 235 -7.23 3.22 -12.43
N THR A 236 -6.62 3.03 -13.61
CA THR A 236 -6.61 4.05 -14.67
C THR A 236 -8.02 4.47 -15.08
N GLY A 237 -8.96 3.53 -15.20
CA GLY A 237 -10.36 3.84 -15.49
C GLY A 237 -11.08 4.51 -14.32
N GLU A 238 -10.89 4.01 -13.10
CA GLU A 238 -11.51 4.56 -11.89
C GLU A 238 -11.05 6.01 -11.65
N ILE A 239 -9.75 6.28 -11.76
CA ILE A 239 -9.19 7.60 -11.48
C ILE A 239 -9.58 8.63 -12.54
N ALA A 240 -9.72 8.22 -13.81
CA ALA A 240 -10.25 9.09 -14.86
C ALA A 240 -11.69 9.50 -14.55
N ALA A 241 -12.53 8.54 -14.14
CA ALA A 241 -13.90 8.82 -13.73
C ALA A 241 -13.96 9.76 -12.50
N VAL A 242 -13.04 9.59 -11.53
CA VAL A 242 -12.94 10.49 -10.38
C VAL A 242 -12.51 11.89 -10.79
N ALA A 243 -11.53 12.04 -11.69
CA ALA A 243 -11.10 13.34 -12.19
C ALA A 243 -12.25 14.10 -12.87
N ASP A 244 -13.06 13.40 -13.68
CA ASP A 244 -14.26 13.98 -14.30
C ASP A 244 -15.35 14.32 -13.28
N ALA A 245 -15.52 13.49 -12.25
CA ALA A 245 -16.48 13.72 -11.18
C ALA A 245 -16.08 14.92 -10.30
N VAL A 246 -14.79 15.08 -9.98
CA VAL A 246 -14.25 16.26 -9.26
C VAL A 246 -14.59 17.56 -10.01
N ARG A 247 -14.51 17.56 -11.34
CA ARG A 247 -14.87 18.71 -12.17
C ARG A 247 -16.35 19.08 -12.06
N THR A 248 -17.23 18.10 -11.87
CA THR A 248 -18.69 18.28 -12.02
C THR A 248 -19.46 18.27 -10.71
N VAL A 249 -18.85 17.80 -9.61
CA VAL A 249 -19.49 17.69 -8.30
C VAL A 249 -20.05 19.03 -7.82
N ARG A 250 -21.30 19.00 -7.35
CA ARG A 250 -22.01 20.17 -6.82
C ARG A 250 -22.34 19.95 -5.34
N PRO A 251 -21.89 20.83 -4.44
CA PRO A 251 -22.28 20.77 -3.05
C PRO A 251 -23.70 21.32 -2.85
N ILE A 252 -24.32 20.95 -1.72
CA ILE A 252 -25.54 21.58 -1.21
C ILE A 252 -25.21 22.69 -0.21
N GLY A 253 -26.04 23.73 -0.20
CA GLY A 253 -25.90 24.88 0.71
C GLY A 253 -25.68 26.21 -0.02
N LYS A 254 -25.51 27.29 0.75
CA LYS A 254 -25.22 28.61 0.22
C LYS A 254 -23.77 28.66 -0.27
N LEU A 255 -23.59 29.09 -1.51
CA LEU A 255 -22.27 29.25 -2.12
C LEU A 255 -22.08 30.72 -2.48
N ASP A 256 -21.28 31.43 -1.67
CA ASP A 256 -20.87 32.80 -1.98
C ASP A 256 -19.85 32.84 -3.14
N ARG A 257 -19.53 34.07 -3.59
CA ARG A 257 -18.65 34.28 -4.74
C ARG A 257 -17.21 33.80 -4.47
N GLU A 258 -16.72 33.99 -3.25
CA GLU A 258 -15.35 33.64 -2.87
C GLU A 258 -15.17 32.13 -2.81
N THR A 259 -16.09 31.44 -2.14
CA THR A 259 -16.10 29.98 -1.99
C THR A 259 -16.26 29.29 -3.35
N ARG A 260 -17.08 29.85 -4.24
CA ARG A 260 -17.19 29.36 -5.62
C ARG A 260 -15.86 29.45 -6.35
N ALA A 261 -15.20 30.60 -6.30
CA ALA A 261 -13.91 30.81 -6.94
C ALA A 261 -12.82 29.89 -6.36
N TRP A 262 -12.86 29.63 -5.05
CA TRP A 262 -11.95 28.68 -4.40
C TRP A 262 -12.17 27.26 -4.92
N LEU A 263 -13.42 26.78 -4.94
CA LEU A 263 -13.73 25.44 -5.44
C LEU A 263 -13.37 25.28 -6.92
N ASP A 264 -13.63 26.29 -7.75
CA ASP A 264 -13.31 26.24 -9.18
C ASP A 264 -11.81 26.14 -9.42
N ARG A 265 -10.99 26.85 -8.64
CA ARG A 265 -9.53 26.68 -8.65
C ARG A 265 -9.12 25.28 -8.18
N GLY A 266 -9.69 24.81 -7.07
CA GLY A 266 -9.40 23.48 -6.52
C GLY A 266 -9.70 22.36 -7.50
N ARG A 267 -10.78 22.47 -8.29
CA ARG A 267 -11.10 21.50 -9.37
C ARG A 267 -9.97 21.38 -10.39
N ALA A 268 -9.48 22.50 -10.90
CA ALA A 268 -8.41 22.52 -11.88
C ALA A 268 -7.10 21.96 -11.29
N VAL A 269 -6.72 22.43 -10.10
CA VAL A 269 -5.51 21.98 -9.40
C VAL A 269 -5.55 20.47 -9.12
N LEU A 270 -6.66 19.95 -8.62
CA LEU A 270 -6.82 18.52 -8.35
C LEU A 270 -6.73 17.67 -9.60
N GLN A 271 -7.39 18.10 -10.68
CA GLN A 271 -7.34 17.39 -11.96
C GLN A 271 -5.90 17.29 -12.46
N ASP A 272 -5.19 18.42 -12.50
CA ASP A 272 -3.79 18.47 -12.96
C ASP A 272 -2.89 17.58 -12.09
N ARG A 273 -3.04 17.65 -10.75
CA ARG A 273 -2.24 16.83 -9.82
C ARG A 273 -2.53 15.34 -9.94
N ILE A 274 -3.78 14.93 -10.12
CA ILE A 274 -4.15 13.53 -10.34
C ILE A 274 -3.50 13.01 -11.62
N LEU A 275 -3.64 13.76 -12.72
CA LEU A 275 -3.06 13.37 -14.02
C LEU A 275 -1.53 13.31 -13.96
N GLN A 276 -0.91 14.30 -13.33
CA GLN A 276 0.55 14.36 -13.15
C GLN A 276 1.06 13.18 -12.32
N THR A 277 0.40 12.86 -11.21
CA THR A 277 0.79 11.72 -10.33
C THR A 277 0.68 10.40 -11.09
N CYS A 278 -0.37 10.20 -11.88
CA CYS A 278 -0.49 9.05 -12.77
C CYS A 278 0.63 8.99 -13.81
N ALA A 279 0.96 10.12 -14.44
CA ALA A 279 2.03 10.21 -15.43
C ALA A 279 3.41 9.90 -14.82
N ASP A 280 3.69 10.40 -13.61
CA ASP A 280 4.94 10.15 -12.91
C ASP A 280 5.06 8.69 -12.44
N ALA A 281 3.96 8.06 -12.02
CA ALA A 281 3.93 6.63 -11.73
C ALA A 281 4.21 5.80 -13.00
N ARG A 282 3.60 6.15 -14.14
CA ARG A 282 3.89 5.51 -15.44
C ARG A 282 5.35 5.67 -15.84
N ARG A 283 5.94 6.86 -15.65
CA ARG A 283 7.36 7.10 -15.96
C ARG A 283 8.28 6.24 -15.10
N THR A 284 7.94 6.04 -13.83
CA THR A 284 8.72 5.18 -12.93
C THR A 284 8.61 3.71 -13.35
N LEU A 285 7.41 3.26 -13.75
CA LEU A 285 7.19 1.91 -14.28
C LEU A 285 7.86 1.69 -15.65
N ALA A 286 8.03 2.73 -16.47
CA ALA A 286 8.72 2.61 -17.75
C ALA A 286 10.18 2.14 -17.58
N VAL A 287 10.85 2.47 -16.48
CA VAL A 287 12.20 1.95 -16.16
C VAL A 287 12.19 0.42 -16.08
N TYR A 288 11.15 -0.16 -15.48
CA TYR A 288 10.94 -1.61 -15.46
C TYR A 288 10.62 -2.14 -16.86
N ASP A 289 9.69 -1.51 -17.57
CA ASP A 289 9.25 -1.97 -18.89
C ASP A 289 10.41 -2.02 -19.88
N ASP A 290 11.27 -1.00 -19.89
CA ASP A 290 12.46 -0.90 -20.74
C ASP A 290 13.50 -1.96 -20.37
N ALA A 291 13.79 -2.13 -19.07
CA ALA A 291 14.75 -3.14 -18.60
C ALA A 291 14.27 -4.57 -18.89
N TYR A 292 12.97 -4.83 -18.72
CA TYR A 292 12.36 -6.13 -18.99
C TYR A 292 12.26 -6.41 -20.50
N ALA A 293 12.00 -5.40 -21.33
CA ALA A 293 12.06 -5.52 -22.79
C ALA A 293 13.48 -5.88 -23.27
N GLY A 294 14.52 -5.28 -22.67
CA GLY A 294 15.92 -5.62 -22.92
C GLY A 294 16.21 -7.11 -22.68
N LEU A 295 15.66 -7.70 -21.60
CA LEU A 295 15.78 -9.14 -21.35
C LEU A 295 14.93 -9.98 -22.32
N SER A 296 13.65 -9.63 -22.47
CA SER A 296 12.64 -10.49 -23.11
C SER A 296 12.59 -10.40 -24.64
N THR A 297 13.15 -9.35 -25.23
CA THR A 297 13.14 -9.12 -26.68
C THR A 297 14.56 -9.03 -27.23
N GLU A 298 15.47 -8.36 -26.51
CA GLU A 298 16.84 -8.12 -27.00
C GLU A 298 17.86 -9.17 -26.50
N GLY A 299 17.46 -10.04 -25.56
CA GLY A 299 18.33 -11.05 -24.97
C GLY A 299 19.49 -10.46 -24.15
N ARG A 300 19.31 -9.26 -23.59
CA ARG A 300 20.31 -8.52 -22.80
C ARG A 300 19.94 -8.55 -21.31
N PRO A 301 20.39 -9.56 -20.54
CA PRO A 301 19.99 -9.72 -19.14
C PRO A 301 20.58 -8.67 -18.20
N ALA A 302 21.67 -7.98 -18.60
CA ALA A 302 22.37 -7.03 -17.74
C ALA A 302 21.46 -5.86 -17.29
N ALA A 303 20.69 -5.28 -18.21
CA ALA A 303 19.79 -4.17 -17.88
C ALA A 303 18.71 -4.58 -16.87
N PHE A 304 18.15 -5.78 -17.01
CA PHE A 304 17.17 -6.29 -16.06
C PHE A 304 17.81 -6.62 -14.71
N ARG A 305 19.00 -7.22 -14.70
CA ARG A 305 19.77 -7.47 -13.47
C ARG A 305 20.03 -6.17 -12.71
N ASP A 306 20.54 -5.15 -13.38
CA ASP A 306 20.86 -3.86 -12.76
C ASP A 306 19.59 -3.18 -12.23
N PHE A 307 18.48 -3.27 -12.98
CA PHE A 307 17.17 -2.85 -12.50
C PHE A 307 16.75 -3.57 -11.21
N LEU A 308 16.89 -4.90 -11.12
CA LEU A 308 16.51 -5.64 -9.90
C LEU A 308 17.30 -5.21 -8.67
N LEU A 309 18.57 -4.83 -8.84
CA LEU A 309 19.43 -4.34 -7.76
C LEU A 309 19.07 -2.91 -7.33
N ASP A 310 18.65 -2.05 -8.26
CA ASP A 310 18.27 -0.66 -7.98
C ASP A 310 16.78 -0.47 -7.62
N ALA A 311 15.94 -1.46 -7.91
CA ALA A 311 14.49 -1.44 -7.72
C ALA A 311 14.00 -1.02 -6.32
N PRO A 312 14.63 -1.43 -5.19
CA PRO A 312 14.18 -1.02 -3.85
C PRO A 312 14.07 0.50 -3.65
N ARG A 313 14.91 1.28 -4.33
CA ARG A 313 14.89 2.75 -4.25
C ARG A 313 13.65 3.35 -4.89
N LEU A 314 13.10 2.68 -5.91
CA LEU A 314 11.93 3.14 -6.67
C LEU A 314 10.62 2.82 -5.96
N PHE A 315 10.61 1.86 -5.03
CA PHE A 315 9.40 1.46 -4.30
C PHE A 315 8.78 2.58 -3.50
N SER A 316 9.57 3.33 -2.73
CA SER A 316 9.04 4.44 -1.91
C SER A 316 8.23 5.40 -2.79
N ARG A 317 8.83 5.87 -3.89
CA ARG A 317 8.19 6.81 -4.82
C ARG A 317 6.92 6.22 -5.45
N LEU A 318 7.00 4.99 -5.95
CA LEU A 318 5.88 4.37 -6.67
C LEU A 318 4.72 4.03 -5.72
N GLY A 319 5.03 3.49 -4.55
CA GLY A 319 4.06 3.21 -3.50
C GLY A 319 3.41 4.47 -2.94
N ASP A 320 4.17 5.58 -2.79
CA ASP A 320 3.62 6.89 -2.46
C ASP A 320 2.62 7.37 -3.52
N GLN A 321 2.99 7.35 -4.80
CA GLN A 321 2.12 7.81 -5.88
C GLN A 321 0.84 6.95 -6.00
N LEU A 322 0.99 5.63 -6.01
CA LEU A 322 -0.14 4.71 -6.15
C LEU A 322 -1.02 4.68 -4.90
N GLY A 323 -0.44 4.79 -3.71
CA GLY A 323 -1.20 4.90 -2.47
C GLY A 323 -2.10 6.14 -2.44
N ALA A 324 -1.65 7.26 -2.99
CA ALA A 324 -2.45 8.47 -3.11
C ALA A 324 -3.60 8.30 -4.12
N ILE A 325 -3.32 7.72 -5.29
CA ILE A 325 -4.33 7.43 -6.31
C ILE A 325 -5.38 6.46 -5.78
N GLN A 326 -4.95 5.37 -5.13
CA GLN A 326 -5.83 4.40 -4.48
C GLN A 326 -6.71 5.05 -3.40
N HIS A 327 -6.13 5.97 -2.63
CA HIS A 327 -6.84 6.72 -1.62
C HIS A 327 -7.99 7.52 -2.24
N ILE A 328 -7.68 8.34 -3.24
CA ILE A 328 -8.64 9.20 -3.93
C ILE A 328 -9.76 8.35 -4.55
N ALA A 329 -9.41 7.31 -5.31
CA ALA A 329 -10.38 6.43 -5.96
C ALA A 329 -11.31 5.73 -4.95
N SER A 330 -10.72 5.15 -3.90
CA SER A 330 -11.49 4.42 -2.87
C SER A 330 -12.38 5.35 -2.05
N PHE A 331 -11.87 6.53 -1.67
CA PHE A 331 -12.63 7.52 -0.92
C PHE A 331 -13.79 8.04 -1.75
N TRP A 332 -13.54 8.40 -3.02
CA TRP A 332 -14.57 8.91 -3.90
C TRP A 332 -15.71 7.91 -4.09
N ARG A 333 -15.36 6.65 -4.40
CA ARG A 333 -16.35 5.56 -4.55
C ARG A 333 -17.20 5.37 -3.30
N PHE A 334 -16.60 5.49 -2.11
CA PHE A 334 -17.32 5.35 -0.85
C PHE A 334 -18.22 6.56 -0.55
N ARG A 335 -17.68 7.79 -0.65
CA ARG A 335 -18.41 9.00 -0.26
C ARG A 335 -19.50 9.39 -1.24
N PHE A 336 -19.30 9.11 -2.53
CA PHE A 336 -20.20 9.46 -3.62
C PHE A 336 -20.91 8.24 -4.21
N SER A 337 -21.04 7.16 -3.45
CA SER A 337 -21.77 5.96 -3.89
C SER A 337 -23.24 6.29 -4.21
N PRO A 338 -23.90 5.54 -5.12
CA PRO A 338 -25.33 5.70 -5.37
C PRO A 338 -26.14 5.67 -4.06
N GLY A 339 -26.98 6.68 -3.83
CA GLY A 339 -27.78 6.82 -2.60
C GLY A 339 -27.05 7.48 -1.42
N ALA A 340 -25.79 7.89 -1.57
CA ALA A 340 -25.10 8.68 -0.56
C ALA A 340 -25.73 10.07 -0.38
N SER A 341 -25.72 10.57 0.85
CA SER A 341 -26.20 11.92 1.15
C SER A 341 -25.38 12.98 0.40
N ALA A 342 -26.04 14.06 -0.03
CA ALA A 342 -25.37 15.16 -0.70
C ALA A 342 -24.27 15.77 0.19
N VAL A 343 -23.19 16.25 -0.43
CA VAL A 343 -22.04 16.85 0.25
C VAL A 343 -22.29 18.32 0.50
N SER A 344 -22.02 18.81 1.71
CA SER A 344 -22.10 20.26 2.00
C SER A 344 -20.94 21.04 1.37
N VAL A 345 -21.05 22.36 1.28
CA VAL A 345 -19.94 23.19 0.77
C VAL A 345 -18.67 23.00 1.59
N GLU A 346 -18.78 23.04 2.93
CA GLU A 346 -17.64 22.86 3.85
C GLU A 346 -17.00 21.49 3.69
N GLU A 347 -17.82 20.44 3.62
CA GLU A 347 -17.33 19.07 3.44
C GLU A 347 -16.62 18.88 2.09
N LEU A 348 -17.11 19.51 1.03
CA LEU A 348 -16.46 19.41 -0.28
C LEU A 348 -15.09 20.10 -0.28
N ILE A 349 -14.97 21.25 0.41
CA ILE A 349 -13.69 21.94 0.62
C ILE A 349 -12.72 21.03 1.36
N ASP A 350 -13.17 20.40 2.46
CA ASP A 350 -12.34 19.47 3.23
C ASP A 350 -11.86 18.28 2.37
N ILE A 351 -12.73 17.74 1.52
CA ILE A 351 -12.37 16.66 0.57
C ILE A 351 -11.33 17.14 -0.45
N PHE A 352 -11.48 18.36 -0.97
CA PHE A 352 -10.52 18.90 -1.95
C PHE A 352 -9.16 19.18 -1.30
N MET A 353 -9.14 19.80 -0.12
CA MET A 353 -7.92 20.02 0.64
C MET A 353 -7.22 18.71 1.01
N ASP A 354 -7.98 17.67 1.36
CA ASP A 354 -7.48 16.32 1.60
C ASP A 354 -6.70 15.81 0.39
N PHE A 355 -7.36 15.77 -0.77
CA PHE A 355 -6.77 15.25 -2.00
C PHE A 355 -5.57 16.08 -2.44
N GLU A 356 -5.68 17.42 -2.35
CA GLU A 356 -4.58 18.31 -2.70
C GLU A 356 -3.35 18.06 -1.82
N THR A 357 -3.54 17.92 -0.51
CA THR A 357 -2.45 17.68 0.46
C THR A 357 -1.84 16.30 0.24
N GLY A 358 -2.67 15.27 0.05
CA GLY A 358 -2.22 13.91 -0.21
C GLY A 358 -1.39 13.79 -1.49
N LEU A 359 -1.67 14.61 -2.50
CA LEU A 359 -0.90 14.69 -3.75
C LEU A 359 0.33 15.61 -3.64
N ALA A 360 0.28 16.69 -2.83
CA ALA A 360 1.36 17.67 -2.70
C ALA A 360 2.51 17.25 -1.78
N GLU A 361 2.23 16.71 -0.58
CA GLU A 361 3.27 16.26 0.36
C GLU A 361 4.22 15.26 -0.33
N ARG A 362 3.68 14.46 -1.24
CA ARG A 362 4.39 13.40 -1.97
C ARG A 362 5.19 13.91 -3.18
N GLN A 363 4.90 15.11 -3.68
CA GLN A 363 5.66 15.75 -4.76
C GLN A 363 6.93 16.43 -4.22
N ALA A 364 6.88 16.96 -2.99
CA ALA A 364 8.02 17.56 -2.31
C ALA A 364 9.10 16.51 -1.95
N ASP A 365 8.68 15.36 -1.43
CA ASP A 365 9.59 14.25 -1.11
C ASP A 365 10.23 13.64 -2.38
N SER A 366 9.47 13.55 -3.47
CA SER A 366 10.02 13.10 -4.77
C SER A 366 11.03 14.09 -5.36
N ALA A 367 10.90 15.39 -5.11
CA ALA A 367 11.85 16.41 -5.56
C ALA A 367 13.12 16.43 -4.70
N ALA A 368 12.98 16.26 -3.38
CA ALA A 368 14.11 16.15 -2.45
C ALA A 368 14.94 14.89 -2.70
N ALA A 369 14.31 13.75 -3.00
CA ALA A 369 15.01 12.51 -3.33
C ALA A 369 15.79 12.61 -4.66
N LEU A 370 15.31 13.40 -5.62
CA LEU A 370 15.98 13.62 -6.92
C LEU A 370 17.17 14.60 -6.84
N LEU A 371 17.23 15.43 -5.79
CA LEU A 371 18.36 16.31 -5.51
C LEU A 371 19.44 15.65 -4.65
N ALA A 372 19.11 14.51 -4.02
CA ALA A 372 20.02 13.73 -3.17
C ALA A 372 20.63 12.51 -3.89
N ALA A 373 20.21 12.24 -5.13
CA ALA A 373 20.82 11.28 -6.06
C ALA A 373 21.63 12.05 -7.11
#